data_AF-A0A3A9DVN1-F1
#
_entry.id   AF-A0A3A9DVN1-F1
#
_cell.length_a   1.000
_cell.length_b   1.000
_cell.length_c   1.000
_cell.angle_alpha   90.00
_cell.angle_beta   90.00
_cell.angle_gamma   90.00
#
_symmetry.space_group_name_H-M   'P 1'
#
loop_
_entity.id
_entity.type
_entity.pdbx_description
1 polymer ?
#
loop_
_entity_poly.entity_id
_entity_poly.type
_entity_poly.pdbx_seq_one_letter_code
_entity_poly.pdbx_strand_id
1 'polypeptide(L)'
;MATWSSRGLRGSGFEEQINRTNEKYREKGLALIQKVPTPITPIRIDKENRHITLAYFEQKSTVDYIGAVQGIPVCFDAKECSLDTFS
;
A
#
# COMPACT_ATOMS: atom_id res chain seq x y z
N MET A 1 -16.53 -7.60 13.24
CA MET A 1 -16.67 -7.24 11.81
C MET A 1 -16.27 -5.79 11.65
N ALA A 2 -15.06 -5.51 11.15
CA ALA A 2 -14.59 -4.14 10.98
C ALA A 2 -15.44 -3.46 9.89
N THR A 3 -16.08 -2.36 10.25
CA THR A 3 -16.93 -1.60 9.35
C THR A 3 -16.06 -0.84 8.34
N TRP A 4 -16.21 -1.19 7.06
CA TRP A 4 -15.55 -0.61 5.88
C TRP A 4 -15.72 0.93 5.73
N SER A 5 -16.44 1.58 6.65
CA SER A 5 -16.78 3.00 6.64
C SER A 5 -15.91 3.87 7.55
N SER A 6 -14.95 3.30 8.30
CA SER A 6 -14.01 4.10 9.09
C SER A 6 -13.01 4.84 8.17
N ARG A 7 -12.60 6.05 8.53
CA ARG A 7 -11.68 6.89 7.70
C ARG A 7 -10.37 6.18 7.33
N GLY A 8 -9.91 5.21 8.13
CA GLY A 8 -8.72 4.42 7.85
C GLY A 8 -8.91 3.21 6.92
N LEU A 9 -10.16 2.90 6.51
CA LEU A 9 -10.49 1.79 5.60
C LEU A 9 -11.07 2.28 4.26
N ARG A 10 -11.21 3.60 4.05
CA ARG A 10 -11.55 4.15 2.73
C ARG A 10 -10.40 3.86 1.76
N GLY A 11 -10.67 3.34 0.58
CA GLY A 11 -9.64 2.86 -0.36
C GLY A 11 -9.23 1.40 -0.21
N SER A 12 -9.61 0.70 0.87
CA SER A 12 -9.11 -0.66 1.12
C SER A 12 -9.60 -1.67 0.08
N GLY A 13 -10.82 -1.48 -0.46
CA GLY A 13 -11.38 -2.36 -1.49
C GLY A 13 -10.65 -2.26 -2.82
N PHE A 14 -10.34 -1.04 -3.28
CA PHE A 14 -9.56 -0.85 -4.51
C PHE A 14 -8.11 -1.33 -4.32
N GLU A 15 -7.50 -1.05 -3.16
CA GLU A 15 -6.17 -1.55 -2.84
C GLU A 15 -6.10 -3.07 -2.84
N GLU A 16 -7.08 -3.75 -2.23
CA GLU A 16 -7.17 -5.21 -2.21
C GLU A 16 -7.26 -5.80 -3.62
N GLN A 17 -8.03 -5.17 -4.51
CA GLN A 17 -8.12 -5.59 -5.91
C GLN A 17 -6.78 -5.46 -6.65
N ILE A 18 -6.04 -4.37 -6.43
CA ILE A 18 -4.70 -4.20 -7.00
C ILE A 18 -3.74 -5.25 -6.46
N ASN A 19 -3.73 -5.46 -5.14
CA ASN A 19 -2.84 -6.43 -4.49
C ASN A 19 -3.09 -7.84 -5.03
N ARG A 20 -4.36 -8.26 -5.12
CA ARG A 20 -4.74 -9.56 -5.70
C ARG A 20 -4.34 -9.68 -7.18
N THR A 21 -4.42 -8.58 -7.93
CA THR A 21 -4.02 -8.56 -9.34
C THR A 21 -2.50 -8.70 -9.48
N ASN A 22 -1.72 -8.02 -8.65
CA ASN A 22 -0.26 -8.12 -8.60
C ASN A 22 0.20 -9.53 -8.22
N GLU A 23 -0.46 -10.18 -7.27
CA GLU A 23 -0.22 -11.60 -6.94
C GLU A 23 -0.44 -12.50 -8.15
N LYS A 24 -1.55 -12.32 -8.86
CA LYS A 24 -1.85 -13.08 -10.08
C LYS A 24 -0.82 -12.86 -11.19
N TYR A 25 -0.28 -11.64 -11.32
CA TYR A 25 0.82 -11.38 -12.27
C TYR A 25 2.10 -12.11 -11.86
N ARG A 26 2.41 -12.14 -10.57
CA ARG A 26 3.57 -12.83 -10.02
C ARG A 26 3.47 -14.35 -10.20
N GLU A 27 2.33 -14.95 -9.84
CA GLU A 27 2.07 -16.39 -9.98
C GLU A 27 2.20 -16.86 -11.43
N LYS A 28 1.78 -16.02 -12.38
CA LYS A 28 1.89 -16.31 -13.82
C LYS A 28 3.24 -15.93 -14.42
N GLY A 29 4.16 -15.37 -13.65
CA GLY A 29 5.46 -14.91 -14.14
C GLY A 29 5.39 -13.73 -15.13
N LEU A 30 4.33 -12.92 -15.09
CA LEU A 30 4.11 -11.81 -16.02
C LEU A 30 4.79 -10.52 -15.55
N ALA A 31 4.71 -10.25 -14.24
CA ALA A 31 5.29 -9.05 -13.63
C ALA A 31 5.56 -9.29 -12.14
N LEU A 32 6.48 -8.51 -11.58
CA LEU A 32 6.74 -8.43 -10.13
C LEU A 32 6.49 -7.00 -9.67
N ILE A 33 5.34 -6.77 -9.05
CA ILE A 33 4.92 -5.46 -8.54
C ILE A 33 4.57 -5.60 -7.06
N GLN A 34 5.06 -4.69 -6.23
CA GLN A 34 4.89 -4.69 -4.78
C GLN A 34 4.43 -3.32 -4.28
N LYS A 35 3.60 -3.32 -3.24
CA LYS A 35 3.20 -2.10 -2.53
C LYS A 35 4.38 -1.59 -1.71
N VAL A 36 4.64 -0.29 -1.78
CA VAL A 36 5.62 0.37 -0.93
C VAL A 36 5.02 0.56 0.47
N PRO A 37 5.68 0.09 1.54
CA PRO A 37 5.18 0.29 2.90
C PRO A 37 5.21 1.78 3.25
N THR A 38 4.17 2.25 3.94
CA THR A 38 4.12 3.63 4.43
C THR A 38 5.28 3.85 5.40
N PRO A 39 6.15 4.84 5.17
CA PRO A 39 7.28 5.11 6.06
C PRO A 39 6.74 5.54 7.43
N ILE A 40 7.09 4.77 8.46
CA ILE A 40 6.81 5.06 9.85
C ILE A 40 8.12 5.16 10.61
N THR A 41 8.22 6.14 11.51
CA THR A 41 9.38 6.28 12.39
C THR A 41 8.98 5.83 13.79
N PRO A 42 9.46 4.64 14.23
CA PRO A 42 9.14 4.13 15.55
C PRO A 42 9.87 4.94 16.62
N ILE A 43 9.13 5.40 17.64
CA ILE A 43 9.66 6.19 18.75
C ILE A 43 9.85 5.33 20.00
N ARG A 44 8.90 4.41 20.25
CA ARG A 44 8.98 3.47 21.36
C ARG A 44 8.74 2.06 20.86
N ILE A 45 9.72 1.21 21.13
CA ILE A 45 9.67 -0.22 20.84
C ILE A 45 9.75 -0.93 22.19
N ASP A 46 8.77 -1.78 22.47
CA ASP A 46 8.83 -2.71 23.58
C ASP A 46 10.00 -3.69 23.34
N LYS A 47 10.95 -3.75 24.27
CA LYS A 47 12.19 -4.53 24.10
C LYS A 47 12.00 -6.04 24.15
N GLU A 48 10.92 -6.53 24.77
CA GLU A 48 10.66 -7.97 24.89
C GLU A 48 9.86 -8.48 23.68
N ASN A 49 8.84 -7.73 23.27
CA ASN A 49 7.93 -8.17 22.21
C ASN A 49 8.21 -7.53 20.84
N ARG A 50 9.18 -6.60 20.74
CA ARG A 50 9.48 -5.80 19.54
C ARG A 50 8.23 -5.09 18.98
N HIS A 51 7.25 -4.83 19.84
CA HIS A 51 6.02 -4.17 19.46
C HIS A 51 6.23 -2.66 19.43
N ILE A 52 5.87 -2.02 18.33
CA ILE A 52 5.95 -0.57 18.19
C ILE A 52 4.73 0.02 18.91
N THR A 53 4.95 0.73 20.02
CA THR A 53 3.87 1.31 20.85
C THR A 53 3.56 2.76 20.50
N LEU A 54 4.54 3.47 19.93
CA LEU A 54 4.36 4.83 19.43
C LEU A 54 5.22 5.02 18.17
N ALA A 55 4.60 5.48 17.08
CA ALA A 55 5.27 5.86 15.84
C ALA A 55 4.64 7.13 15.27
N TYR A 56 5.44 7.94 14.59
CA TYR A 56 4.95 9.02 13.75
C TYR A 56 5.02 8.61 12.28
N PHE A 57 4.05 9.07 11.49
CA PHE A 57 4.14 8.99 10.04
C PHE A 57 5.14 10.04 9.55
N GLU A 58 6.13 9.61 8.76
CA GLU A 58 7.03 10.55 8.11
C GLU A 58 6.37 11.21 6.88
N GLN A 59 6.97 12.33 6.43
CA GLN A 59 6.45 13.17 5.35
C GLN A 59 6.46 12.45 3.98
N LYS A 60 5.48 12.82 3.13
CA LYS A 60 5.20 12.38 1.74
C LYS A 60 5.87 11.06 1.31
N SER A 61 5.09 9.99 1.37
CA SER A 61 5.42 8.69 0.79
C SER A 61 5.78 8.83 -0.70
N THR A 62 6.71 7.99 -1.16
CA THR A 62 6.94 7.74 -2.58
C THR A 62 5.69 7.10 -3.21
N VAL A 63 5.73 6.81 -4.52
CA VAL A 63 4.67 6.05 -5.21
C VAL A 63 4.20 4.82 -4.41
N ASP A 64 2.90 4.52 -4.47
CA ASP A 64 2.29 3.43 -3.70
C ASP A 64 2.76 2.04 -4.18
N TYR A 65 3.12 1.91 -5.46
CA TYR A 65 3.56 0.63 -6.06
C TYR A 65 4.83 0.79 -6.89
N ILE A 66 5.71 -0.21 -6.77
CA ILE A 66 6.95 -0.32 -7.56
C ILE A 66 7.16 -1.76 -8.02
N GLY A 67 7.74 -1.92 -9.21
CA GLY A 67 8.00 -3.25 -9.74
C GLY A 67 8.73 -3.26 -11.07
N ALA A 68 8.71 -4.43 -11.71
CA ALA A 68 9.18 -4.64 -13.06
C ALA A 68 8.19 -5.48 -13.85
N VAL A 69 7.94 -5.06 -15.10
CA VAL A 69 7.12 -5.77 -16.09
C VAL A 69 8.03 -6.10 -17.25
N GLN A 70 8.27 -7.39 -17.53
CA GLN A 70 9.13 -7.82 -18.64
C GLN A 70 10.53 -7.15 -18.67
N GLY A 71 11.11 -6.88 -17.50
CA GLY A 71 12.41 -6.22 -17.36
C GLY A 71 12.37 -4.69 -17.41
N ILE A 72 11.21 -4.08 -17.63
CA ILE A 72 11.02 -2.63 -17.61
C ILE A 72 10.57 -2.21 -16.20
N PRO A 73 11.27 -1.26 -15.54
CA PRO A 73 10.84 -0.75 -14.24
C PRO A 73 9.51 0.01 -14.37
N VAL A 74 8.60 -0.25 -13.45
CA VAL A 74 7.30 0.44 -13.35
C VAL A 74 7.11 0.99 -11.94
N CYS A 75 6.58 2.20 -11.85
CA CYS A 75 6.17 2.84 -10.61
C CYS A 75 4.86 3.58 -10.85
N PHE A 76 3.89 3.41 -9.95
CA PHE A 76 2.59 4.06 -10.09
C PHE A 76 1.94 4.31 -8.73
N ASP A 77 1.07 5.31 -8.73
CA ASP A 77 0.16 5.61 -7.63
C ASP A 77 -1.25 5.13 -8.03
N ALA A 78 -2.05 4.72 -7.04
CA ALA A 78 -3.40 4.25 -7.26
C ALA A 78 -4.36 4.92 -6.28
N LYS A 79 -5.31 5.69 -6.82
CA LYS A 79 -6.30 6.44 -6.05
C LYS A 79 -7.70 6.14 -6.59
N GLU A 80 -8.67 6.10 -5.68
CA GLU A 80 -10.09 6.02 -6.03
C GLU A 80 -10.78 7.34 -5.72
N CYS A 81 -11.78 7.69 -6.52
CA CYS A 81 -12.67 8.82 -6.26
C CYS A 81 -14.11 8.37 -6.52
N SER A 82 -15.04 8.74 -5.63
CA SER A 82 -16.47 8.47 -5.79
C SER A 82 -17.23 9.63 -6.45
N LEU A 83 -16.54 10.72 -6.79
CA LEU A 83 -17.10 11.91 -7.43
C LEU A 83 -16.90 11.84 -8.94
N ASP A 84 -17.69 12.61 -9.68
CA ASP A 84 -17.64 12.66 -11.14
C ASP A 84 -16.35 13.29 -11.69
N THR A 85 -15.64 14.08 -10.86
CA THR A 85 -14.38 14.72 -11.21
C THR A 85 -13.29 14.28 -10.25
N PHE A 86 -12.13 13.92 -10.82
CA PHE A 86 -10.94 13.55 -10.06
C PHE A 86 -10.18 14.81 -9.63
N SER A 87 -9.84 14.92 -8.35
CA SER A 87 -9.15 16.08 -7.75
C SER A 87 -7.86 15.67 -7.07
#